data_AF-A0A7D5N6E1-F1
#
_entry.id   AF-A0A7D5N6E1-F1
#
_cell.length_a   1.000
_cell.length_b   1.000
_cell.length_c   1.000
_cell.angle_alpha   90.00
_cell.angle_beta   90.00
_cell.angle_gamma   90.00
#
_symmetry.space_group_name_H-M   'P 1'
#
loop_
_entity.id
_entity.type
_entity.pdbx_description
1 polymer ?
#
loop_
_entity_poly.entity_id
_entity_poly.type
_entity_poly.pdbx_seq_one_letter_code
_entity_poly.pdbx_strand_id
1 'polypeptide(L)' 'MTKKYNQLTLAQRYKIEALIKVGKSQSEIAQIIGVHKSTIHRELKRNIPARG' A
#
# COMPACT_ATOMS: atom_id res chain seq x y z
N MET A 1 17.52 -19.73 -0.96
CA MET A 1 17.02 -18.75 0.03
C MET A 1 15.61 -18.34 -0.34
N THR A 2 14.62 -18.60 0.51
CA THR A 2 13.24 -18.13 0.29
C THR A 2 13.18 -16.62 0.56
N LYS A 3 12.79 -15.83 -0.44
CA LYS A 3 12.57 -14.38 -0.26
C LYS A 3 11.44 -14.20 0.76
N LYS A 4 11.73 -13.62 1.93
CA LYS A 4 10.72 -13.21 2.91
C LYS A 4 10.01 -11.98 2.36
N TYR A 5 8.79 -12.18 1.87
CA TYR A 5 7.90 -11.10 1.47
C TYR A 5 6.99 -10.74 2.65
N ASN A 6 7.18 -9.55 3.21
CA ASN A 6 6.26 -9.01 4.20
C ASN A 6 4.99 -8.55 3.47
N GLN A 7 3.91 -9.31 3.65
CA GLN A 7 2.59 -8.94 3.13
C GLN A 7 1.98 -7.87 4.04
N LEU A 8 1.29 -6.90 3.43
CA LEU A 8 0.48 -5.95 4.18
C LEU A 8 -0.67 -6.69 4.86
N THR A 9 -0.90 -6.39 6.14
CA THR A 9 -2.09 -6.86 6.85
C THR A 9 -3.33 -6.12 6.35
N LEU A 10 -4.52 -6.70 6.58
CA LEU A 10 -5.78 -6.07 6.22
C LEU A 10 -5.94 -4.68 6.85
N ALA A 11 -5.56 -4.54 8.12
CA ALA A 11 -5.58 -3.26 8.82
C ALA A 11 -4.66 -2.22 8.17
N GLN A 12 -3.47 -2.62 7.72
CA GLN A 12 -2.57 -1.72 6.99
C GLN A 12 -3.17 -1.28 5.65
N ARG A 13 -3.83 -2.19 4.92
CA ARG A 13 -4.50 -1.86 3.66
C ARG A 13 -5.62 -0.84 3.86
N TYR A 14 -6.49 -1.03 4.84
CA TYR A 14 -7.53 -0.06 5.16
C TYR A 14 -6.95 1.31 5.56
N LYS A 15 -5.85 1.32 6.31
CA LYS A 15 -5.15 2.57 6.64
C LYS A 15 -4.60 3.27 5.40
N ILE A 16 -4.05 2.52 4.43
CA ILE A 16 -3.61 3.07 3.14
C ILE A 16 -4.78 3.71 2.40
N GLU A 17 -5.89 2.99 2.25
CA GLU A 17 -7.09 3.48 1.56
C GLU A 17 -7.65 4.76 2.21
N ALA A 18 -7.75 4.77 3.54
CA ALA A 18 -8.20 5.94 4.28
C ALA A 18 -7.28 7.17 4.06
N LEU A 19 -5.96 6.98 4.12
CA LEU A 19 -5.00 8.07 3.92
C LEU A 19 -4.99 8.58 2.47
N ILE A 20 -5.14 7.69 1.49
CA ILE A 20 -5.31 8.06 0.07
C ILE A 20 -6.57 8.92 -0.10
N LYS A 21 -7.68 8.53 0.54
CA LYS A 21 -8.95 9.26 0.47
C LYS A 21 -8.87 10.67 1.07
N VAL A 22 -7.99 10.88 2.05
CA VAL A 22 -7.67 12.19 2.64
C VAL A 22 -6.69 13.01 1.78
N GLY A 23 -6.17 12.44 0.68
CA GLY A 23 -5.30 13.13 -0.27
C GLY A 23 -3.81 13.09 0.11
N LYS A 24 -3.40 12.17 0.98
CA LYS A 24 -1.98 12.00 1.33
C LYS A 24 -1.17 11.40 0.19
N SER A 25 0.07 11.86 0.05
CA SER A 25 0.99 11.32 -0.94
C SER A 25 1.45 9.91 -0.56
N GLN A 26 1.80 9.08 -1.56
CA GLN A 26 2.29 7.72 -1.32
C GLN A 26 3.55 7.69 -0.43
N SER A 27 4.40 8.71 -0.51
CA SER A 27 5.61 8.86 0.30
C SER A 27 5.28 9.12 1.77
N GLU A 28 4.32 10.00 2.06
CA GLU A 28 3.86 10.23 3.44
C GLU A 28 3.22 8.97 4.03
N ILE A 29 2.39 8.27 3.24
CA ILE A 29 1.73 7.03 3.68
C ILE A 29 2.77 5.95 4.00
N ALA A 30 3.80 5.83 3.16
CA ALA A 30 4.92 4.91 3.36
C ALA A 30 5.64 5.19 4.69
N GLN A 31 5.89 6.46 5.01
CA GLN A 31 6.49 6.87 6.29
C GLN A 31 5.57 6.56 7.49
N ILE A 32 4.27 6.84 7.37
CA ILE A 32 3.27 6.60 8.44
C ILE A 32 3.12 5.11 8.76
N ILE A 33 3.20 4.24 7.75
CA ILE A 33 3.00 2.79 7.91
C ILE A 33 4.33 2.05 8.16
N GLY A 34 5.46 2.69 7.85
CA GLY A 34 6.79 2.08 7.99
C GLY A 34 7.10 1.06 6.89
N VAL A 35 6.61 1.30 5.67
CA VAL A 35 6.84 0.43 4.51
C VAL A 35 7.49 1.21 3.37
N HIS A 36 8.09 0.51 2.41
CA HIS A 36 8.64 1.18 1.24
C HIS A 36 7.54 1.75 0.33
N LYS A 37 7.79 2.90 -0.31
CA LYS A 37 6.86 3.53 -1.26
C LYS A 37 6.37 2.59 -2.38
N SER A 38 7.23 1.68 -2.85
CA SER A 38 6.85 0.67 -3.84
C SER A 38 5.81 -0.34 -3.34
N THR A 39 5.75 -0.59 -2.03
CA THR A 39 4.72 -1.44 -1.43
C THR A 39 3.36 -0.77 -1.50
N ILE A 40 3.29 0.54 -1.23
CA ILE A 40 2.08 1.34 -1.41
C ILE A 40 1.64 1.34 -2.88
N HIS A 41 2.56 1.61 -3.81
CA HIS A 41 2.25 1.60 -5.25
C HIS A 41 1.68 0.25 -5.72
N ARG A 42 2.29 -0.87 -5.29
CA ARG A 42 1.79 -2.22 -5.62
C ARG A 42 0.41 -2.49 -5.04
N GLU A 43 0.15 -2.06 -3.81
CA GLU A 43 -1.16 -2.20 -3.18
C GLU A 43 -2.22 -1.39 -3.95
N LEU A 44 -1.92 -0.16 -4.34
CA LEU A 44 -2.81 0.65 -5.16
C LEU A 44 -3.10 0.01 -6.51
N LYS A 45 -2.07 -0.54 -7.18
CA LYS A 45 -2.23 -1.24 -8.46
C LYS A 45 -3.10 -2.50 -8.32
N ARG A 46 -3.03 -3.18 -7.17
CA ARG A 46 -3.86 -4.36 -6.88
C ARG A 46 -5.35 -4.01 -6.78
N ASN A 47 -5.67 -2.80 -6.34
CA ASN A 47 -7.04 -2.33 -6.16
C ASN A 47 -7.67 -1.74 -7.44
N ILE A 48 -6.96 -1.83 -8.58
CA ILE A 48 -7.49 -1.43 -9.89
C ILE A 48 -8.08 -2.68 -10.54
N PRO A 49 -9.39 -2.72 -10.85
CA PRO A 49 -9.94 -3.82 -11.63
C PRO A 49 -9.27 -3.81 -13.01
N ALA A 50 -8.50 -4.85 -13.31
CA ALA A 50 -8.00 -5.09 -14.65
C ALA A 50 -9.22 -5.42 -15.52
N ARG A 51 -9.67 -4.46 -16.33
CA ARG A 51 -10.64 -4.74 -17.39
C ARG A 51 -9.94 -5.59 -18.46
N GLY A 52 -10.63 -6.64 -18.91
CA GLY A 52 -10.29 -7.39 -20.12
C GLY A 52 -10.49 -6.55 -21.37
#